data_AF-A0A946H9B7-F1
#
_entry.id   AF-A0A946H9B7-F1
#
_cell.length_a   1.000
_cell.length_b   1.000
_cell.length_c   1.000
_cell.angle_alpha   90.00
_cell.angle_beta   90.00
_cell.angle_gamma   90.00
#
_symmetry.space_group_name_H-M   'P 1'
#
loop_
_entity.id
_entity.type
_entity.pdbx_description
1 polymer ?
#
loop_
_entity_poly.entity_id
_entity_poly.type
_entity_poly.pdbx_seq_one_letter_code
_entity_poly.pdbx_strand_id
1 'polypeptide(L)'
;MITLPKTILKTVLLFTICSTLAVFNNSCDESENLLTERSAADCSIDTSNVVVNSLPCDSAITLELLAGQTIPVGSVSIHSDGTNLTVVYTTTGGWVMDETHLFVGNCSDVPLNAACNPKIGQFPYSEDHIPGVSSYAYVIPLSSIPDCFCFIAHAAVSNAGLGGGASEETAFANGENELPGDRWGWFSIFCQEECDPSVDSCFFRTQTQGGWGSVPSGNNPGSYLHDNFDGAFPSGITIGCANTVTLNSAQAVTDFLPQGGGPLALTAVYVDPTSPLISTLAGNLLAVSLALGFDSYDSSFGLSSGYLGDLIITSGTFSGWTLTNLVDEANLALGGCSSSYGLSELNDALANASSSFTDGDTSSGFLACP
;
A
#
# COMPACT_ATOMS: atom_id res chain seq x y z
N MET A 1 -4.25 -87.31 24.60
CA MET A 1 -3.57 -87.65 25.87
C MET A 1 -3.07 -86.33 26.46
N ILE A 2 -3.96 -85.63 27.16
CA ILE A 2 -3.93 -85.40 28.61
C ILE A 2 -3.11 -84.14 28.97
N THR A 3 -3.87 -83.04 29.13
CA THR A 3 -3.83 -81.96 30.15
C THR A 3 -2.60 -81.05 30.36
N LEU A 4 -2.89 -79.73 30.29
CA LEU A 4 -2.33 -78.61 31.09
C LEU A 4 -1.95 -78.99 32.53
N PRO A 5 -0.97 -78.32 33.21
CA PRO A 5 -1.15 -76.95 33.77
C PRO A 5 0.13 -76.07 33.75
N LYS A 6 0.04 -74.72 33.73
CA LYS A 6 -0.41 -73.75 34.75
C LYS A 6 0.57 -73.64 35.95
N THR A 7 1.13 -72.43 36.08
CA THR A 7 1.28 -71.65 37.32
C THR A 7 2.40 -71.93 38.36
N ILE A 8 2.99 -70.82 38.85
CA ILE A 8 3.12 -70.41 40.26
C ILE A 8 4.52 -70.39 40.94
N LEU A 9 4.79 -69.21 41.55
CA LEU A 9 5.58 -68.87 42.76
C LEU A 9 7.08 -69.16 42.80
N LYS A 10 7.92 -68.12 42.90
CA LYS A 10 8.34 -67.33 44.09
C LYS A 10 9.45 -68.00 44.92
N THR A 11 10.27 -67.12 45.49
CA THR A 11 11.07 -67.26 46.73
C THR A 11 12.56 -67.51 46.45
N VAL A 12 13.42 -66.48 46.41
CA VAL A 12 14.01 -65.72 47.54
C VAL A 12 14.89 -66.59 48.44
N LEU A 13 16.22 -66.39 48.40
CA LEU A 13 17.12 -66.26 49.56
C LEU A 13 18.55 -65.94 49.05
N LEU A 14 19.09 -64.73 49.22
CA LEU A 14 19.73 -64.12 50.42
C LEU A 14 21.22 -64.49 50.57
N PHE A 15 22.06 -63.48 50.84
CA PHE A 15 23.28 -63.40 51.68
C PHE A 15 24.14 -62.23 51.15
N THR A 16 24.00 -61.00 51.68
CA THR A 16 24.87 -60.34 52.72
C THR A 16 26.30 -60.02 52.22
N ILE A 17 26.92 -58.84 52.36
CA ILE A 17 27.12 -57.99 53.53
C ILE A 17 27.44 -56.54 53.12
N CYS A 18 27.01 -55.62 53.98
CA CYS A 18 27.26 -54.19 54.15
C CYS A 18 28.74 -53.73 54.17
N SER A 19 29.07 -52.54 53.62
CA SER A 19 30.08 -51.59 54.16
C SER A 19 30.09 -50.23 53.42
N THR A 20 29.51 -49.22 54.07
CA THR A 20 29.90 -47.78 54.19
C THR A 20 30.18 -46.85 52.97
N LEU A 21 29.32 -45.82 52.92
CA LEU A 21 29.54 -44.37 52.70
C LEU A 21 30.10 -43.82 51.36
N ALA A 22 29.28 -42.91 50.80
CA ALA A 22 29.33 -42.14 49.55
C ALA A 22 30.63 -41.36 49.27
N VAL A 23 30.95 -41.10 47.99
CA VAL A 23 30.58 -39.88 47.22
C VAL A 23 30.85 -40.06 45.72
N PHE A 24 29.91 -39.55 44.90
CA PHE A 24 29.96 -39.02 43.52
C PHE A 24 28.90 -39.64 42.61
N ASN A 25 27.81 -38.89 42.46
CA ASN A 25 26.71 -39.11 41.53
C ASN A 25 27.19 -39.03 40.09
N ASN A 26 26.86 -40.06 39.31
CA ASN A 26 26.43 -39.87 37.93
C ASN A 26 25.09 -40.59 37.79
N SER A 27 24.02 -39.79 37.92
CA SER A 27 22.67 -40.18 37.53
C SER A 27 22.62 -40.24 36.00
N CYS A 28 22.21 -41.38 35.47
CA CYS A 28 21.57 -41.47 34.16
C CYS A 28 20.19 -42.04 34.44
N ASP A 29 19.27 -41.14 34.79
CA ASP A 29 17.84 -41.44 34.74
C ASP A 29 17.41 -41.52 33.28
N GLU A 30 16.90 -42.68 32.91
CA GLU A 30 16.08 -42.90 31.72
C GLU A 30 14.79 -42.09 31.92
N SER A 31 14.75 -40.88 31.35
CA SER A 31 13.55 -40.06 31.35
C SER A 31 12.63 -40.54 30.22
N GLU A 32 11.42 -40.92 30.63
CA GLU A 32 10.33 -41.23 29.70
C GLU A 32 10.10 -40.04 28.77
N ASN A 33 10.19 -40.31 27.47
CA ASN A 33 9.86 -39.37 26.42
C ASN A 33 8.34 -39.16 26.42
N LEU A 34 7.87 -38.19 27.20
CA LEU A 34 6.51 -37.71 27.19
C LEU A 34 6.31 -36.92 25.88
N LEU A 35 5.87 -37.59 24.82
CA LEU A 35 5.27 -36.90 23.68
C LEU A 35 3.95 -36.29 24.19
N THR A 36 4.01 -35.05 24.63
CA THR A 36 2.82 -34.27 24.96
C THR A 36 2.04 -34.04 23.67
N GLU A 37 0.91 -34.73 23.51
CA GLU A 37 -0.10 -34.38 22.51
C GLU A 37 -0.50 -32.91 22.75
N ARG A 38 -0.03 -31.98 21.90
CA ARG A 38 -0.46 -30.58 21.99
C ARG A 38 -1.95 -30.52 21.71
N SER A 39 -2.71 -30.10 22.72
CA SER A 39 -4.13 -29.83 22.52
C SER A 39 -4.29 -28.50 21.76
N ALA A 40 -5.39 -28.30 21.06
CA ALA A 40 -5.69 -27.03 20.39
C ALA A 40 -5.70 -25.82 21.35
N ALA A 41 -5.81 -26.04 22.67
CA ALA A 41 -5.73 -24.99 23.69
C ALA A 41 -4.30 -24.46 23.93
N ASP A 42 -3.26 -25.14 23.43
CA ASP A 42 -1.85 -24.71 23.51
C ASP A 42 -1.35 -24.07 22.21
N CYS A 43 -2.22 -23.86 21.21
CA CYS A 43 -1.87 -23.16 19.97
C CYS A 43 -2.18 -21.68 20.13
N SER A 44 -1.16 -20.83 20.13
CA SER A 44 -1.28 -19.38 20.04
C SER A 44 -0.23 -18.80 19.11
N ILE A 45 -0.51 -17.61 18.57
CA ILE A 45 0.53 -16.76 18.00
C ILE A 45 1.43 -16.30 19.14
N ASP A 46 2.73 -16.59 19.07
CA ASP A 46 3.71 -16.08 20.04
C ASP A 46 4.02 -14.62 19.70
N THR A 47 3.69 -13.71 20.62
CA THR A 47 3.93 -12.26 20.48
C THR A 47 5.08 -11.77 21.36
N SER A 48 5.87 -12.67 21.96
CA SER A 48 6.90 -12.30 22.94
C SER A 48 8.16 -11.68 22.30
N ASN A 49 8.48 -12.03 21.05
CA ASN A 49 9.65 -11.56 20.31
C ASN A 49 9.30 -11.21 18.86
N VAL A 50 8.20 -10.49 18.68
CA VAL A 50 7.70 -10.09 17.37
C VAL A 50 8.11 -8.67 17.04
N VAL A 51 8.33 -8.40 15.76
CA VAL A 51 8.47 -7.04 15.28
C VAL A 51 7.08 -6.40 15.21
N VAL A 52 6.95 -5.28 15.93
CA VAL A 52 5.76 -4.44 15.95
C VAL A 52 6.01 -3.26 15.03
N ASN A 53 5.18 -3.11 14.02
CA ASN A 53 5.22 -1.98 13.10
C ASN A 53 4.29 -0.90 13.62
N SER A 54 4.72 0.35 13.55
CA SER A 54 3.78 1.45 13.71
C SER A 54 3.00 1.65 12.42
N LEU A 55 1.68 1.85 12.53
CA LEU A 55 0.82 2.15 11.40
C LEU A 55 0.56 3.65 11.38
N PRO A 56 1.24 4.40 10.51
CA PRO A 56 1.07 5.84 10.40
C PRO A 56 -0.30 6.16 9.80
N CYS A 57 -0.82 7.35 10.14
CA CYS A 57 -2.08 7.85 9.61
C CYS A 57 -1.89 8.61 8.28
N ASP A 58 -0.64 8.96 7.94
CA ASP A 58 -0.25 9.81 6.81
C ASP A 58 0.42 9.04 5.65
N SER A 59 0.48 7.72 5.74
CA SER A 59 1.05 6.86 4.70
C SER A 59 0.45 5.45 4.74
N ALA A 60 0.50 4.76 3.60
CA ALA A 60 0.12 3.36 3.52
C ALA A 60 1.36 2.47 3.68
N ILE A 61 1.25 1.43 4.48
CA ILE A 61 2.27 0.37 4.53
C ILE A 61 1.96 -0.63 3.44
N THR A 62 2.93 -0.88 2.56
CA THR A 62 2.77 -1.85 1.47
C THR A 62 3.65 -3.07 1.72
N LEU A 63 3.02 -4.23 1.80
CA LEU A 63 3.65 -5.53 1.91
C LEU A 63 3.61 -6.25 0.56
N GLU A 64 4.69 -6.93 0.19
CA GLU A 64 4.71 -7.74 -1.03
C GLU A 64 3.80 -8.96 -0.88
N LEU A 65 2.99 -9.30 -1.90
CA LEU A 65 2.16 -10.50 -1.91
C LEU A 65 2.93 -11.62 -2.62
N LEU A 66 3.33 -12.65 -1.86
CA LEU A 66 4.17 -13.75 -2.32
C LEU A 66 3.36 -15.04 -2.48
N ALA A 67 3.26 -15.53 -3.71
CA ALA A 67 2.74 -16.86 -4.03
C ALA A 67 3.85 -17.92 -3.93
N GLY A 68 3.50 -19.13 -3.49
CA GLY A 68 4.46 -20.24 -3.43
C GLY A 68 5.75 -19.89 -2.66
N GLN A 69 5.62 -19.11 -1.58
CA GLN A 69 6.70 -18.58 -0.72
C GLN A 69 7.63 -17.53 -1.34
N THR A 70 7.80 -17.49 -2.67
CA THR A 70 8.90 -16.72 -3.30
C THR A 70 8.53 -16.01 -4.60
N ILE A 71 7.33 -16.23 -5.12
CA ILE A 71 6.91 -15.65 -6.40
C ILE A 71 6.15 -14.37 -6.10
N PRO A 72 6.68 -13.18 -6.44
CA PRO A 72 5.95 -11.94 -6.27
C PRO A 72 4.79 -11.90 -7.26
N VAL A 73 3.58 -11.81 -6.73
CA VAL A 73 2.34 -11.76 -7.52
C VAL A 73 1.58 -10.46 -7.34
N GLY A 74 2.05 -9.56 -6.48
CA GLY A 74 1.34 -8.34 -6.15
C GLY A 74 1.79 -7.69 -4.85
N SER A 75 0.87 -6.96 -4.23
CA SER A 75 1.05 -6.31 -2.94
C SER A 75 -0.25 -6.26 -2.13
N VAL A 76 -0.11 -6.01 -0.83
CA VAL A 76 -1.19 -5.66 0.09
C VAL A 76 -0.84 -4.34 0.77
N SER A 77 -1.63 -3.30 0.53
CA SER A 77 -1.46 -1.99 1.15
C SER A 77 -2.43 -1.79 2.31
N ILE A 78 -1.94 -1.24 3.41
CA ILE A 78 -2.64 -1.07 4.68
C ILE A 78 -2.61 0.41 5.02
N HIS A 79 -3.77 1.04 5.19
CA HIS A 79 -3.90 2.46 5.50
C HIS A 79 -4.95 2.69 6.57
N SER A 80 -4.68 3.62 7.49
CA SER A 80 -5.62 4.07 8.51
C SER A 80 -5.93 5.55 8.29
N ASP A 81 -7.21 5.90 8.15
CA ASP A 81 -7.67 7.30 8.03
C ASP A 81 -8.10 7.90 9.39
N GLY A 82 -7.81 7.21 10.50
CA GLY A 82 -8.26 7.56 11.85
C GLY A 82 -9.71 7.16 12.18
N THR A 83 -10.49 6.68 11.22
CA THR A 83 -11.83 6.11 11.40
C THR A 83 -11.91 4.65 10.96
N ASN A 84 -11.33 4.31 9.82
CA ASN A 84 -11.32 3.02 9.18
C ASN A 84 -9.89 2.60 8.80
N LEU A 85 -9.65 1.29 8.90
CA LEU A 85 -8.54 0.60 8.28
C LEU A 85 -8.97 0.16 6.86
N THR A 86 -8.27 0.63 5.85
CA THR A 86 -8.42 0.18 4.46
C THR A 86 -7.28 -0.75 4.11
N VAL A 87 -7.61 -1.97 3.67
CA VAL A 87 -6.66 -3.00 3.25
C VAL A 87 -6.92 -3.36 1.80
N VAL A 88 -5.99 -3.03 0.91
CA VAL A 88 -6.14 -3.24 -0.53
C VAL A 88 -5.17 -4.32 -1.00
N TYR A 89 -5.72 -5.37 -1.59
CA TYR A 89 -4.96 -6.39 -2.29
C TYR A 89 -4.85 -5.97 -3.75
N THR A 90 -3.66 -6.11 -4.34
CA THR A 90 -3.43 -5.85 -5.77
C THR A 90 -2.53 -6.93 -6.34
N THR A 91 -2.90 -7.53 -7.47
CA THR A 91 -2.04 -8.47 -8.21
C THR A 91 -1.46 -7.85 -9.47
N THR A 92 -0.31 -8.37 -9.91
CA THR A 92 0.42 -7.90 -11.10
C THR A 92 0.81 -9.09 -12.00
N GLY A 93 1.42 -8.85 -13.16
CA GLY A 93 1.96 -9.92 -14.00
C GLY A 93 0.92 -10.89 -14.59
N GLY A 94 -0.34 -10.45 -14.71
CA GLY A 94 -1.45 -11.26 -15.21
C GLY A 94 -2.07 -12.22 -14.19
N TRP A 95 -1.63 -12.17 -12.93
CA TRP A 95 -2.29 -12.87 -11.84
C TRP A 95 -3.62 -12.21 -11.48
N VAL A 96 -4.62 -13.00 -11.11
CA VAL A 96 -5.90 -12.58 -10.53
C VAL A 96 -6.09 -13.30 -9.20
N MET A 97 -6.91 -12.73 -8.32
CA MET A 97 -7.35 -13.33 -7.07
C MET A 97 -8.69 -14.00 -7.28
N ASP A 98 -8.79 -15.27 -6.92
CA ASP A 98 -10.03 -16.04 -6.92
C ASP A 98 -10.70 -16.01 -5.55
N GLU A 99 -9.93 -15.85 -4.47
CA GLU A 99 -10.43 -15.67 -3.10
C GLU A 99 -9.46 -14.76 -2.31
N THR A 100 -10.00 -13.91 -1.43
CA THR A 100 -9.19 -13.16 -0.45
C THR A 100 -9.62 -13.49 0.97
N HIS A 101 -8.67 -13.57 1.89
CA HIS A 101 -8.89 -13.84 3.30
C HIS A 101 -8.02 -12.91 4.15
N LEU A 102 -8.62 -12.29 5.15
CA LEU A 102 -7.98 -11.30 5.98
C LEU A 102 -8.34 -11.51 7.47
N PHE A 103 -7.30 -11.61 8.29
CA PHE A 103 -7.42 -11.51 9.74
C PHE A 103 -6.90 -10.15 10.22
N VAL A 104 -7.74 -9.41 10.92
CA VAL A 104 -7.40 -8.18 11.66
C VAL A 104 -8.06 -8.28 13.03
N GLY A 105 -7.28 -8.34 14.11
CA GLY A 105 -7.81 -8.53 15.46
C GLY A 105 -6.73 -8.88 16.48
N ASN A 106 -7.09 -9.37 17.67
CA ASN A 106 -6.09 -9.82 18.64
C ASN A 106 -5.38 -11.08 18.12
N CYS A 107 -4.06 -11.18 18.35
CA CYS A 107 -3.27 -12.36 17.99
C CYS A 107 -3.81 -13.66 18.64
N SER A 108 -4.45 -13.54 19.82
CA SER A 108 -5.09 -14.66 20.52
C SER A 108 -6.31 -15.23 19.81
N ASP A 109 -6.95 -14.43 18.94
CA ASP A 109 -8.21 -14.77 18.30
C ASP A 109 -7.99 -15.38 16.92
N VAL A 110 -6.73 -15.50 16.47
CA VAL A 110 -6.38 -16.16 15.21
C VAL A 110 -6.86 -17.61 15.26
N PRO A 111 -7.72 -18.05 14.33
CA PRO A 111 -8.26 -19.39 14.36
C PRO A 111 -7.18 -20.41 13.96
N LEU A 112 -6.67 -21.19 14.91
CA LEU A 112 -5.66 -22.22 14.68
C LEU A 112 -6.26 -23.64 14.73
N ASN A 113 -5.64 -24.59 14.04
CA ASN A 113 -5.92 -26.03 14.18
C ASN A 113 -5.04 -26.67 15.26
N ALA A 114 -5.21 -27.97 15.54
CA ALA A 114 -4.43 -28.67 16.58
C ALA A 114 -2.92 -28.77 16.27
N ALA A 115 -2.54 -28.66 14.99
CA ALA A 115 -1.14 -28.55 14.56
C ALA A 115 -0.67 -27.08 14.49
N CYS A 116 -1.46 -26.16 15.06
CA CYS A 116 -1.26 -24.72 15.13
C CYS A 116 -1.14 -23.99 13.80
N ASN A 117 -1.61 -24.59 12.71
CA ASN A 117 -1.70 -23.88 11.45
C ASN A 117 -2.98 -23.03 11.43
N PRO A 118 -2.92 -21.81 10.86
CA PRO A 118 -4.11 -20.98 10.65
C PRO A 118 -5.18 -21.67 9.81
N LYS A 119 -6.43 -21.54 10.24
CA LYS A 119 -7.63 -21.94 9.51
C LYS A 119 -8.11 -20.75 8.68
N ILE A 120 -7.48 -20.57 7.53
CA ILE A 120 -7.69 -19.40 6.67
C ILE A 120 -9.17 -19.17 6.33
N GLY A 121 -9.92 -20.21 5.97
CA GLY A 121 -11.37 -20.11 5.71
C GLY A 121 -12.25 -19.82 6.94
N GLN A 122 -11.65 -19.53 8.11
CA GLN A 122 -12.34 -19.05 9.30
C GLN A 122 -11.91 -17.62 9.67
N PHE A 123 -11.15 -16.94 8.81
CA PHE A 123 -10.81 -15.54 9.03
C PHE A 123 -12.07 -14.67 8.95
N PRO A 124 -12.17 -13.61 9.78
CA PRO A 124 -13.38 -12.81 9.92
C PRO A 124 -13.76 -12.04 8.66
N TYR A 125 -12.79 -11.75 7.79
CA TYR A 125 -12.99 -11.09 6.51
C TYR A 125 -12.55 -12.03 5.39
N SER A 126 -13.46 -12.33 4.46
CA SER A 126 -13.19 -13.19 3.31
C SER A 126 -14.15 -12.84 2.17
N GLU A 127 -13.72 -13.05 0.92
CA GLU A 127 -14.55 -12.84 -0.26
C GLU A 127 -14.15 -13.80 -1.38
N ASP A 128 -15.17 -14.34 -2.08
CA ASP A 128 -15.01 -15.16 -3.28
C ASP A 128 -15.12 -14.28 -4.53
N HIS A 129 -14.16 -14.39 -5.46
CA HIS A 129 -14.09 -13.56 -6.66
C HIS A 129 -14.40 -14.37 -7.91
N ILE A 130 -15.63 -14.25 -8.42
CA ILE A 130 -16.07 -14.92 -9.65
C ILE A 130 -16.69 -13.88 -10.61
N PRO A 131 -15.99 -13.46 -11.67
CA PRO A 131 -14.63 -13.88 -12.08
C PRO A 131 -13.54 -13.33 -11.15
N GLY A 132 -12.35 -13.93 -11.19
CA GLY A 132 -11.20 -13.45 -10.42
C GLY A 132 -10.85 -11.99 -10.73
N VAL A 133 -10.39 -11.27 -9.70
CA VAL A 133 -10.13 -9.83 -9.75
C VAL A 133 -8.66 -9.51 -9.51
N SER A 134 -8.15 -8.43 -10.10
CA SER A 134 -6.76 -8.00 -9.86
C SER A 134 -6.61 -7.04 -8.69
N SER A 135 -7.72 -6.57 -8.10
CA SER A 135 -7.71 -5.72 -6.92
C SER A 135 -8.98 -5.90 -6.09
N TYR A 136 -8.85 -5.85 -4.77
CA TYR A 136 -9.96 -5.91 -3.84
C TYR A 136 -9.62 -5.20 -2.53
N ALA A 137 -10.58 -4.47 -1.95
CA ALA A 137 -10.38 -3.71 -0.72
C ALA A 137 -11.35 -4.12 0.39
N TYR A 138 -10.81 -4.34 1.58
CA TYR A 138 -11.58 -4.38 2.82
C TYR A 138 -11.54 -3.01 3.50
N VAL A 139 -12.69 -2.54 3.97
CA VAL A 139 -12.80 -1.33 4.80
C VAL A 139 -13.34 -1.75 6.17
N ILE A 140 -12.53 -1.62 7.20
CA ILE A 140 -12.79 -2.13 8.54
C ILE A 140 -12.82 -0.94 9.51
N PRO A 141 -13.92 -0.68 10.24
CA PRO A 141 -13.94 0.38 11.23
C PRO A 141 -12.86 0.15 12.31
N LEU A 142 -12.01 1.14 12.58
CA LEU A 142 -10.96 1.02 13.62
C LEU A 142 -11.58 0.76 14.99
N SER A 143 -12.76 1.30 15.24
CA SER A 143 -13.56 1.02 16.46
C SER A 143 -13.94 -0.45 16.67
N SER A 144 -13.80 -1.30 15.65
CA SER A 144 -14.11 -2.74 15.71
C SER A 144 -12.89 -3.63 15.97
N ILE A 145 -11.69 -3.06 16.01
CA ILE A 145 -10.41 -3.78 16.16
C ILE A 145 -9.58 -3.15 17.30
N PRO A 146 -8.62 -3.87 17.90
CA PRO A 146 -7.73 -3.29 18.90
C PRO A 146 -6.74 -2.30 18.28
N ASP A 147 -6.23 -1.35 19.08
CA ASP A 147 -5.24 -0.34 18.66
C ASP A 147 -3.98 -0.99 18.09
N CYS A 148 -3.52 -2.07 18.73
CA CYS A 148 -2.51 -2.97 18.21
C CYS A 148 -3.16 -4.28 17.78
N PHE A 149 -3.04 -4.64 16.50
CA PHE A 149 -3.69 -5.81 15.93
C PHE A 149 -2.72 -6.73 15.19
N CYS A 150 -3.05 -8.03 15.22
CA CYS A 150 -2.48 -9.05 14.34
C CYS A 150 -3.06 -8.87 12.94
N PHE A 151 -2.20 -8.91 11.94
CA PHE A 151 -2.56 -8.80 10.54
C PHE A 151 -2.06 -10.02 9.78
N ILE A 152 -2.99 -10.74 9.13
CA ILE A 152 -2.68 -11.88 8.25
C ILE A 152 -3.51 -11.72 6.98
N ALA A 153 -2.82 -11.51 5.86
CA ALA A 153 -3.45 -11.38 4.55
C ALA A 153 -3.07 -12.57 3.66
N HIS A 154 -4.09 -13.30 3.20
CA HIS A 154 -3.97 -14.45 2.32
C HIS A 154 -4.84 -14.27 1.07
N ALA A 155 -4.40 -14.82 -0.06
CA ALA A 155 -5.20 -14.92 -1.28
C ALA A 155 -4.99 -16.26 -1.98
N ALA A 156 -6.04 -16.78 -2.61
CA ALA A 156 -5.92 -17.78 -3.66
C ALA A 156 -5.79 -17.03 -4.99
N VAL A 157 -4.73 -17.31 -5.75
CA VAL A 157 -4.44 -16.58 -6.99
C VAL A 157 -4.29 -17.53 -8.17
N SER A 158 -4.68 -17.07 -9.35
CA SER A 158 -4.49 -17.80 -10.59
C SER A 158 -3.94 -16.94 -11.72
N ASN A 159 -3.28 -17.56 -12.69
CA ASN A 159 -2.78 -16.90 -13.89
C ASN A 159 -2.96 -17.80 -15.11
N ALA A 160 -3.70 -17.32 -16.11
CA ALA A 160 -4.00 -18.07 -17.32
C ALA A 160 -2.88 -17.99 -18.41
N GLY A 161 -1.85 -17.15 -18.19
CA GLY A 161 -0.89 -16.74 -19.22
C GLY A 161 0.48 -17.44 -19.20
N LEU A 162 0.80 -18.25 -18.19
CA LEU A 162 2.13 -18.86 -18.04
C LEU A 162 2.22 -20.23 -18.75
N GLY A 163 2.36 -20.21 -20.08
CA GLY A 163 2.98 -21.33 -20.82
C GLY A 163 2.18 -22.63 -20.94
N GLY A 164 0.84 -22.58 -21.02
CA GLY A 164 0.02 -23.71 -21.50
C GLY A 164 -0.93 -24.34 -20.50
N GLY A 165 -1.19 -23.70 -19.35
CA GLY A 165 -2.23 -24.07 -18.39
C GLY A 165 -2.44 -22.94 -17.36
N ALA A 166 -3.61 -22.92 -16.70
CA ALA A 166 -3.82 -22.03 -15.55
C ALA A 166 -2.91 -22.48 -14.39
N SER A 167 -2.10 -21.57 -13.85
CA SER A 167 -1.36 -21.80 -12.61
C SER A 167 -2.18 -21.27 -11.45
N GLU A 168 -2.52 -22.11 -10.48
CA GLU A 168 -3.18 -21.75 -9.23
C GLU A 168 -2.17 -21.84 -8.08
N GLU A 169 -2.11 -20.81 -7.24
CA GLU A 169 -1.19 -20.75 -6.10
C GLU A 169 -1.89 -20.11 -4.89
N THR A 170 -1.37 -20.38 -3.69
CA THR A 170 -1.72 -19.62 -2.49
C THR A 170 -0.69 -18.54 -2.26
N ALA A 171 -1.14 -17.35 -1.86
CA ALA A 171 -0.28 -16.21 -1.58
C ALA A 171 -0.51 -15.64 -0.17
N PHE A 172 0.56 -15.15 0.45
CA PHE A 172 0.51 -14.39 1.70
C PHE A 172 1.19 -13.04 1.52
N ALA A 173 0.67 -12.01 2.18
CA ALA A 173 1.43 -10.79 2.38
C ALA A 173 2.69 -11.14 3.18
N ASN A 174 3.85 -10.75 2.66
CA ASN A 174 5.13 -10.94 3.32
C ASN A 174 5.16 -10.13 4.63
N GLY A 175 5.84 -10.65 5.63
CA GLY A 175 5.90 -10.04 6.95
C GLY A 175 7.15 -10.43 7.70
N GLU A 176 7.38 -9.76 8.82
CA GLU A 176 8.58 -9.97 9.63
C GLU A 176 8.48 -11.19 10.56
N ASN A 177 7.28 -11.75 10.73
CA ASN A 177 7.03 -12.87 11.63
C ASN A 177 6.39 -14.03 10.88
N GLU A 178 6.83 -15.25 11.16
CA GLU A 178 6.30 -16.47 10.53
C GLU A 178 5.11 -17.02 11.31
N LEU A 179 4.11 -17.53 10.60
CA LEU A 179 2.97 -18.20 11.22
C LEU A 179 3.41 -19.50 11.92
N PRO A 180 2.77 -19.89 13.04
CA PRO A 180 3.10 -21.12 13.73
C PRO A 180 2.65 -22.36 12.95
N GLY A 181 3.19 -23.51 13.35
CA GLY A 181 2.92 -24.81 12.72
C GLY A 181 3.94 -25.15 11.64
N ASP A 182 3.58 -26.06 10.75
CA ASP A 182 4.47 -26.59 9.70
C ASP A 182 4.14 -26.01 8.30
N ARG A 183 3.16 -25.10 8.22
CA ARG A 183 2.79 -24.41 6.97
C ARG A 183 3.44 -23.03 6.92
N TRP A 184 3.81 -22.63 5.72
CA TRP A 184 4.39 -21.32 5.47
C TRP A 184 3.33 -20.22 5.44
N GLY A 185 3.78 -19.01 5.72
CA GLY A 185 3.01 -17.78 5.69
C GLY A 185 3.51 -16.84 6.78
N TRP A 186 3.12 -15.57 6.67
CA TRP A 186 3.59 -14.53 7.58
C TRP A 186 2.43 -13.84 8.27
N PHE A 187 2.75 -13.23 9.41
CA PHE A 187 1.90 -12.27 10.07
C PHE A 187 2.72 -11.02 10.43
N SER A 188 2.01 -9.92 10.54
CA SER A 188 2.56 -8.66 11.02
C SER A 188 1.75 -8.19 12.23
N ILE A 189 2.39 -7.43 13.11
CA ILE A 189 1.67 -6.69 14.14
C ILE A 189 1.76 -5.22 13.79
N PHE A 190 0.61 -4.56 13.75
CA PHE A 190 0.51 -3.13 13.55
C PHE A 190 -0.10 -2.50 14.79
N CYS A 191 0.54 -1.46 15.30
CA CYS A 191 -0.04 -0.57 16.30
C CYS A 191 -0.36 0.75 15.62
N GLN A 192 -1.61 1.18 15.72
CA GLN A 192 -2.03 2.50 15.30
C GLN A 192 -1.20 3.54 16.04
N GLU A 193 -0.59 4.47 15.31
CA GLU A 193 -0.10 5.69 15.93
C GLU A 193 -1.30 6.57 16.29
N GLU A 194 -1.20 7.37 17.35
CA GLU A 194 -2.26 8.34 17.65
C GLU A 194 -2.31 9.36 16.50
N CYS A 195 -3.34 9.24 15.66
CA CYS A 195 -3.66 10.26 14.66
C CYS A 195 -4.05 11.52 15.42
N ASP A 196 -3.13 12.46 15.59
CA ASP A 196 -3.47 13.78 16.08
C ASP A 196 -4.25 14.49 14.96
N PRO A 197 -5.54 14.81 15.16
CA PRO A 197 -6.37 15.46 14.14
C PRO A 197 -5.92 16.90 13.85
N SER A 198 -4.86 17.39 14.50
CA SER A 198 -4.19 18.66 14.22
C SER A 198 -2.86 18.54 13.47
N VAL A 199 -2.44 17.32 13.09
CA VAL A 199 -1.36 17.09 12.12
C VAL A 199 -2.02 16.89 10.77
N ASP A 200 -1.87 17.89 9.90
CA ASP A 200 -2.49 17.89 8.57
C ASP A 200 -1.85 16.76 7.75
N SER A 201 -2.64 15.74 7.43
CA SER A 201 -2.17 14.55 6.72
C SER A 201 -1.72 14.96 5.32
N CYS A 202 -0.45 14.72 4.96
CA CYS A 202 0.16 15.25 3.74
C CYS A 202 -0.05 14.37 2.48
N PHE A 203 -1.28 13.89 2.30
CA PHE A 203 -1.75 13.12 1.16
C PHE A 203 -2.29 13.95 0.00
N PHE A 204 -1.64 15.07 -0.31
CA PHE A 204 -1.98 15.77 -1.54
C PHE A 204 -1.57 14.90 -2.74
N ARG A 205 -2.12 15.18 -3.91
CA ARG A 205 -1.73 14.48 -5.13
C ARG A 205 -1.31 15.48 -6.20
N THR A 206 -0.13 15.27 -6.75
CA THR A 206 0.34 15.97 -7.94
C THR A 206 0.72 14.95 -8.99
N GLN A 207 0.90 15.41 -10.22
CA GLN A 207 1.42 14.56 -11.29
C GLN A 207 2.26 15.39 -12.24
N THR A 208 3.32 14.79 -12.75
CA THR A 208 4.13 15.42 -13.79
C THR A 208 3.34 15.51 -15.09
N GLN A 209 3.74 16.42 -15.98
CA GLN A 209 3.16 16.51 -17.32
C GLN A 209 3.25 15.19 -18.11
N GLY A 210 4.28 14.37 -17.86
CA GLY A 210 4.40 13.05 -18.48
C GLY A 210 3.38 12.04 -17.94
N GLY A 211 3.04 12.12 -16.65
CA GLY A 211 1.98 11.32 -16.04
C GLY A 211 0.62 11.62 -16.66
N TRP A 212 0.23 12.89 -16.70
CA TRP A 212 -1.04 13.31 -17.32
C TRP A 212 -1.11 13.03 -18.83
N GLY A 213 0.00 13.16 -19.54
CA GLY A 213 0.08 12.85 -20.97
C GLY A 213 0.20 11.35 -21.31
N SER A 214 0.20 10.47 -20.29
CA SER A 214 0.31 9.02 -20.54
C SER A 214 -0.94 8.46 -21.22
N VAL A 215 -0.75 7.47 -22.10
CA VAL A 215 -1.88 6.74 -22.71
C VAL A 215 -2.69 6.07 -21.60
N PRO A 216 -4.02 6.27 -21.52
CA PRO A 216 -4.85 5.64 -20.51
C PRO A 216 -4.72 4.12 -20.53
N SER A 217 -4.30 3.54 -19.40
CA SER A 217 -4.17 2.10 -19.21
C SER A 217 -4.16 1.76 -17.72
N GLY A 218 -5.02 0.83 -17.30
CA GLY A 218 -5.16 0.45 -15.90
C GLY A 218 -5.52 1.66 -15.03
N ASN A 219 -4.80 1.84 -13.91
CA ASN A 219 -5.04 2.92 -12.95
C ASN A 219 -4.00 4.05 -13.08
N ASN A 220 -3.40 4.22 -14.26
CA ASN A 220 -2.40 5.28 -14.44
C ASN A 220 -3.04 6.70 -14.45
N PRO A 221 -2.24 7.77 -14.29
CA PRO A 221 -2.78 9.13 -14.24
C PRO A 221 -3.56 9.55 -15.49
N GLY A 222 -3.19 9.03 -16.67
CA GLY A 222 -3.95 9.23 -17.90
C GLY A 222 -5.37 8.66 -17.81
N SER A 223 -5.57 7.51 -17.18
CA SER A 223 -6.90 6.93 -16.97
C SER A 223 -7.74 7.80 -16.03
N TYR A 224 -7.16 8.22 -14.89
CA TYR A 224 -7.83 9.13 -13.96
C TYR A 224 -8.26 10.45 -14.63
N LEU A 225 -7.37 11.03 -15.45
CA LEU A 225 -7.67 12.23 -16.24
C LEU A 225 -8.89 12.00 -17.13
N HIS A 226 -8.93 10.90 -17.89
CA HIS A 226 -10.04 10.62 -18.80
C HIS A 226 -11.38 10.38 -18.08
N ASP A 227 -11.34 9.72 -16.92
CA ASP A 227 -12.55 9.42 -16.14
C ASP A 227 -13.17 10.66 -15.49
N ASN A 228 -12.34 11.67 -15.15
CA ASN A 228 -12.78 12.79 -14.30
C ASN A 228 -12.78 14.15 -14.99
N PHE A 229 -12.16 14.29 -16.18
CA PHE A 229 -11.96 15.59 -16.83
C PHE A 229 -13.26 16.36 -17.05
N ASP A 230 -14.30 15.73 -17.58
CA ASP A 230 -15.57 16.41 -17.88
C ASP A 230 -16.28 16.90 -16.61
N GLY A 231 -16.07 16.21 -15.49
CA GLY A 231 -16.60 16.61 -14.17
C GLY A 231 -15.83 17.78 -13.56
N ALA A 232 -14.50 17.71 -13.58
CA ALA A 232 -13.62 18.73 -13.01
C ALA A 232 -13.54 20.00 -13.90
N PHE A 233 -13.61 19.84 -15.22
CA PHE A 233 -13.41 20.88 -16.21
C PHE A 233 -14.53 20.87 -17.27
N PRO A 234 -15.80 21.13 -16.88
CA PRO A 234 -16.95 21.04 -17.79
C PRO A 234 -16.93 22.07 -18.95
N SER A 235 -16.05 23.07 -18.88
CA SER A 235 -15.80 24.05 -19.95
C SER A 235 -14.39 23.94 -20.55
N GLY A 236 -13.70 22.82 -20.32
CA GLY A 236 -12.29 22.66 -20.60
C GLY A 236 -11.40 23.41 -19.61
N ILE A 237 -10.08 23.28 -19.81
CA ILE A 237 -9.06 23.97 -19.04
C ILE A 237 -8.32 24.97 -19.92
N THR A 238 -8.05 26.16 -19.39
CA THR A 238 -7.30 27.22 -20.09
C THR A 238 -6.12 27.66 -19.24
N ILE A 239 -4.94 27.74 -19.87
CA ILE A 239 -3.73 28.34 -19.29
C ILE A 239 -3.24 29.51 -20.15
N GLY A 240 -2.54 30.44 -19.53
CA GLY A 240 -2.12 31.71 -20.12
C GLY A 240 -3.07 32.86 -19.81
N CYS A 241 -2.92 33.95 -20.55
CA CYS A 241 -3.67 35.19 -20.33
C CYS A 241 -3.99 35.89 -21.65
N ALA A 242 -3.12 36.75 -22.20
CA ALA A 242 -3.33 37.41 -23.49
C ALA A 242 -3.26 36.41 -24.64
N ASN A 243 -2.25 35.54 -24.60
CA ASN A 243 -2.19 34.31 -25.37
C ASN A 243 -2.52 33.13 -24.46
N THR A 244 -3.22 32.13 -24.99
CA THR A 244 -3.73 31.01 -24.19
C THR A 244 -3.56 29.67 -24.89
N VAL A 245 -3.58 28.60 -24.10
CA VAL A 245 -3.86 27.23 -24.56
C VAL A 245 -5.17 26.81 -23.91
N THR A 246 -6.16 26.46 -24.72
CA THR A 246 -7.44 25.88 -24.27
C THR A 246 -7.50 24.42 -24.66
N LEU A 247 -7.83 23.55 -23.72
CA LEU A 247 -7.99 22.11 -23.92
C LEU A 247 -9.40 21.71 -23.52
N ASN A 248 -10.18 21.22 -24.48
CA ASN A 248 -11.61 21.01 -24.33
C ASN A 248 -11.98 19.58 -23.91
N SER A 249 -11.01 18.66 -23.81
CA SER A 249 -11.24 17.27 -23.43
C SER A 249 -10.00 16.62 -22.82
N ALA A 250 -10.18 15.50 -22.12
CA ALA A 250 -9.09 14.66 -21.64
C ALA A 250 -8.16 14.20 -22.78
N GLN A 251 -8.72 13.87 -23.95
CA GLN A 251 -7.91 13.49 -25.11
C GLN A 251 -7.06 14.67 -25.61
N ALA A 252 -7.59 15.90 -25.61
CA ALA A 252 -6.81 17.07 -25.98
C ALA A 252 -5.64 17.31 -25.00
N VAL A 253 -5.85 17.03 -23.71
CA VAL A 253 -4.76 17.04 -22.71
C VAL A 253 -3.71 15.97 -23.02
N THR A 254 -4.12 14.73 -23.31
CA THR A 254 -3.20 13.64 -23.69
C THR A 254 -2.43 13.95 -24.97
N ASP A 255 -3.06 14.57 -25.97
CA ASP A 255 -2.41 14.93 -27.23
C ASP A 255 -1.46 16.13 -27.08
N PHE A 256 -1.74 17.01 -26.11
CA PHE A 256 -0.91 18.16 -25.81
C PHE A 256 0.28 17.80 -24.90
N LEU A 257 0.16 16.84 -23.99
CA LEU A 257 1.23 16.51 -23.04
C LEU A 257 2.03 15.26 -23.46
N PRO A 258 3.35 15.20 -23.21
CA PRO A 258 4.19 16.24 -22.62
C PRO A 258 4.65 17.29 -23.65
N GLN A 259 5.03 18.47 -23.15
CA GLN A 259 5.64 19.54 -23.92
C GLN A 259 7.15 19.61 -23.70
N GLY A 260 7.89 19.62 -24.81
CA GLY A 260 9.33 19.87 -24.86
C GLY A 260 9.68 21.30 -25.30
N GLY A 261 10.94 21.51 -25.65
CA GLY A 261 11.49 22.83 -26.00
C GLY A 261 12.10 23.54 -24.81
N GLY A 262 12.18 24.87 -24.88
CA GLY A 262 12.55 25.71 -23.74
C GLY A 262 11.33 26.29 -23.04
N PRO A 263 11.51 26.91 -21.85
CA PRO A 263 10.46 27.70 -21.23
C PRO A 263 10.22 28.96 -22.06
N LEU A 264 9.14 28.97 -22.83
CA LEU A 264 8.78 30.05 -23.76
C LEU A 264 7.38 30.59 -23.44
N ALA A 265 7.20 31.90 -23.65
CA ALA A 265 5.87 32.51 -23.67
C ALA A 265 5.12 32.13 -24.95
N LEU A 266 3.80 32.02 -24.86
CA LEU A 266 2.93 31.76 -25.99
C LEU A 266 2.95 32.95 -26.95
N THR A 267 2.88 32.65 -28.25
CA THR A 267 2.88 33.66 -29.31
C THR A 267 1.52 33.84 -29.98
N ALA A 268 0.55 33.00 -29.63
CA ALA A 268 -0.81 33.02 -30.16
C ALA A 268 -1.78 32.34 -29.17
N VAL A 269 -3.07 32.42 -29.48
CA VAL A 269 -4.12 31.61 -28.85
C VAL A 269 -4.19 30.25 -29.54
N TYR A 270 -4.17 29.18 -28.75
CA TYR A 270 -4.26 27.79 -29.20
C TYR A 270 -5.52 27.14 -28.63
N VAL A 271 -6.16 26.31 -29.44
CA VAL A 271 -7.30 25.46 -29.05
C VAL A 271 -6.97 24.04 -29.46
N ASP A 272 -6.97 23.11 -28.50
CA ASP A 272 -6.59 21.70 -28.66
C ASP A 272 -5.31 21.48 -29.49
N PRO A 273 -4.19 22.18 -29.19
CA PRO A 273 -2.96 22.02 -29.97
C PRO A 273 -2.31 20.65 -29.72
N THR A 274 -1.75 20.05 -30.78
CA THR A 274 -1.07 18.74 -30.73
C THR A 274 0.44 18.83 -30.97
N SER A 275 1.00 20.04 -31.07
CA SER A 275 2.43 20.23 -31.30
C SER A 275 3.20 19.95 -29.99
N PRO A 276 4.19 19.04 -29.97
CA PRO A 276 4.87 18.66 -28.74
C PRO A 276 5.96 19.64 -28.27
N LEU A 277 6.17 20.77 -28.99
CA LEU A 277 7.28 21.70 -28.76
C LEU A 277 6.82 23.16 -28.65
N ILE A 278 5.64 23.40 -28.06
CA ILE A 278 5.14 24.75 -27.80
C ILE A 278 5.94 25.41 -26.68
N SER A 279 5.97 24.80 -25.50
CA SER A 279 6.69 25.34 -24.35
C SER A 279 6.69 24.34 -23.19
N THR A 280 7.87 24.06 -22.62
CA THR A 280 7.95 23.24 -21.38
C THR A 280 7.23 23.90 -20.22
N LEU A 281 7.20 25.25 -20.19
CA LEU A 281 6.47 26.02 -19.20
C LEU A 281 4.96 25.77 -19.31
N ALA A 282 4.42 25.68 -20.54
CA ALA A 282 3.01 25.36 -20.75
C ALA A 282 2.67 23.95 -20.25
N GLY A 283 3.55 22.97 -20.50
CA GLY A 283 3.37 21.60 -20.01
C GLY A 283 3.36 21.51 -18.48
N ASN A 284 4.36 22.10 -17.82
CA ASN A 284 4.45 22.08 -16.36
C ASN A 284 3.32 22.90 -15.71
N LEU A 285 2.94 24.04 -16.27
CA LEU A 285 1.81 24.83 -15.77
C LEU A 285 0.49 24.08 -15.88
N LEU A 286 0.24 23.42 -17.01
CA LEU A 286 -0.94 22.60 -17.18
C LEU A 286 -0.99 21.47 -16.16
N ALA A 287 0.14 20.80 -15.92
CA ALA A 287 0.19 19.67 -15.00
C ALA A 287 -0.21 20.04 -13.57
N VAL A 288 0.28 21.17 -13.07
CA VAL A 288 -0.10 21.71 -11.76
C VAL A 288 -1.55 22.19 -11.77
N SER A 289 -1.99 22.87 -12.83
CA SER A 289 -3.36 23.38 -12.94
C SER A 289 -4.40 22.24 -12.96
N LEU A 290 -4.09 21.11 -13.59
CA LEU A 290 -4.92 19.90 -13.54
C LEU A 290 -5.02 19.36 -12.12
N ALA A 291 -3.89 19.25 -11.40
CA ALA A 291 -3.88 18.78 -10.01
C ALA A 291 -4.76 19.66 -9.12
N LEU A 292 -4.64 20.99 -9.22
CA LEU A 292 -5.48 21.94 -8.48
C LEU A 292 -6.97 21.78 -8.80
N GLY A 293 -7.33 21.61 -10.08
CA GLY A 293 -8.72 21.43 -10.46
C GLY A 293 -9.31 20.10 -9.98
N PHE A 294 -8.53 19.02 -10.04
CA PHE A 294 -8.96 17.72 -9.54
C PHE A 294 -9.08 17.67 -8.02
N ASP A 295 -8.16 18.31 -7.30
CA ASP A 295 -8.21 18.43 -5.83
C ASP A 295 -9.46 19.16 -5.35
N SER A 296 -9.88 20.19 -6.10
CA SER A 296 -11.13 20.92 -5.83
C SER A 296 -12.39 20.12 -6.20
N TYR A 297 -12.31 19.24 -7.20
CA TYR A 297 -13.44 18.49 -7.73
C TYR A 297 -13.73 17.19 -6.97
N ASP A 298 -12.67 16.41 -6.72
CA ASP A 298 -12.75 15.06 -6.14
C ASP A 298 -12.03 15.05 -4.79
N SER A 299 -12.81 14.95 -3.71
CA SER A 299 -12.29 14.87 -2.34
C SER A 299 -11.46 13.61 -2.06
N SER A 300 -11.43 12.64 -2.98
CA SER A 300 -10.57 11.46 -2.94
C SER A 300 -9.35 11.56 -3.86
N PHE A 301 -9.16 12.70 -4.55
CA PHE A 301 -8.02 12.92 -5.43
C PHE A 301 -6.69 12.92 -4.65
N GLY A 302 -6.65 13.70 -3.57
CA GLY A 302 -5.72 13.59 -2.46
C GLY A 302 -6.51 13.35 -1.19
N LEU A 303 -5.94 12.63 -0.22
CA LEU A 303 -6.63 12.32 1.04
C LEU A 303 -6.41 13.41 2.11
N SER A 304 -5.65 14.46 1.79
CA SER A 304 -5.41 15.59 2.68
C SER A 304 -6.67 16.38 2.96
N SER A 305 -6.80 16.87 4.19
CA SER A 305 -7.64 18.03 4.46
C SER A 305 -7.02 19.29 3.87
N GLY A 306 -7.85 20.21 3.36
CA GLY A 306 -7.38 21.46 2.77
C GLY A 306 -7.20 21.40 1.26
N TYR A 307 -6.78 22.52 0.69
CA TYR A 307 -6.63 22.68 -0.76
C TYR A 307 -5.16 22.67 -1.15
N LEU A 308 -4.78 21.86 -2.14
CA LEU A 308 -3.42 21.76 -2.67
C LEU A 308 -2.84 23.13 -3.06
N GLY A 309 -3.69 24.06 -3.51
CA GLY A 309 -3.28 25.41 -3.88
C GLY A 309 -2.79 26.27 -2.71
N ASP A 310 -3.17 25.93 -1.47
CA ASP A 310 -2.81 26.69 -0.27
C ASP A 310 -1.43 26.29 0.29
N LEU A 311 -0.83 25.20 -0.23
CA LEU A 311 0.47 24.74 0.25
C LEU A 311 1.59 25.73 -0.05
N ILE A 312 2.52 25.83 0.90
CA ILE A 312 3.61 26.79 0.88
C ILE A 312 4.85 26.18 0.25
N ILE A 313 5.42 26.87 -0.73
CA ILE A 313 6.71 26.52 -1.34
C ILE A 313 7.83 26.74 -0.32
N THR A 314 8.68 25.74 -0.09
CA THR A 314 9.70 25.77 0.97
C THR A 314 11.04 26.33 0.50
N SER A 315 11.33 26.30 -0.80
CA SER A 315 12.66 26.61 -1.34
C SER A 315 12.64 27.30 -2.70
N GLY A 316 13.80 27.84 -3.11
CA GLY A 316 13.95 28.55 -4.40
C GLY A 316 13.38 29.97 -4.41
N THR A 317 13.27 30.56 -5.60
CA THR A 317 12.84 31.95 -5.82
C THR A 317 11.45 32.26 -5.24
N PHE A 318 10.58 31.26 -5.18
CA PHE A 318 9.18 31.40 -4.73
C PHE A 318 8.96 30.86 -3.31
N SER A 319 10.02 30.66 -2.51
CA SER A 319 9.88 30.25 -1.10
C SER A 319 8.95 31.20 -0.34
N GLY A 320 8.00 30.64 0.40
CA GLY A 320 6.96 31.37 1.14
C GLY A 320 5.71 31.70 0.33
N TRP A 321 5.65 31.38 -0.96
CA TRP A 321 4.44 31.54 -1.77
C TRP A 321 3.53 30.32 -1.65
N THR A 322 2.22 30.55 -1.79
CA THR A 322 1.27 29.46 -2.04
C THR A 322 1.44 28.92 -3.46
N LEU A 323 1.05 27.66 -3.67
CA LEU A 323 1.04 27.07 -5.00
C LEU A 323 0.11 27.81 -5.97
N THR A 324 -1.04 28.31 -5.50
CA THR A 324 -1.93 29.17 -6.30
C THR A 324 -1.23 30.43 -6.79
N ASN A 325 -0.46 31.12 -5.93
CA ASN A 325 0.26 32.32 -6.36
C ASN A 325 1.32 32.01 -7.44
N LEU A 326 1.96 30.84 -7.37
CA LEU A 326 2.90 30.40 -8.40
C LEU A 326 2.17 30.15 -9.75
N VAL A 327 1.02 29.48 -9.71
CA VAL A 327 0.21 29.20 -10.92
C VAL A 327 -0.31 30.49 -11.55
N ASP A 328 -0.77 31.45 -10.75
CA ASP A 328 -1.25 32.75 -11.24
C ASP A 328 -0.13 33.54 -11.94
N GLU A 329 1.04 33.65 -11.30
CA GLU A 329 2.20 34.33 -11.90
C GLU A 329 2.68 33.61 -13.17
N ALA A 330 2.67 32.28 -13.18
CA ALA A 330 3.03 31.50 -14.35
C ALA A 330 2.05 31.67 -15.52
N ASN A 331 0.74 31.82 -15.25
CA ASN A 331 -0.25 32.14 -16.28
C ASN A 331 0.03 33.52 -16.92
N LEU A 332 0.40 34.52 -16.11
CA LEU A 332 0.80 35.83 -16.62
C LEU A 332 2.01 35.72 -17.55
N ALA A 333 3.07 35.05 -17.09
CA ALA A 333 4.31 34.93 -17.84
C ALA A 333 4.14 34.08 -19.11
N LEU A 334 3.45 32.95 -19.02
CA LEU A 334 3.17 32.07 -20.16
C LEU A 334 2.35 32.79 -21.22
N GLY A 335 1.30 33.52 -20.82
CA GLY A 335 0.39 34.18 -21.75
C GLY A 335 0.89 35.50 -22.32
N GLY A 336 2.12 35.93 -21.98
CA GLY A 336 2.69 37.19 -22.45
C GLY A 336 2.16 38.45 -21.77
N CYS A 337 1.55 38.31 -20.59
CA CYS A 337 1.20 39.44 -19.73
C CYS A 337 2.42 39.91 -18.92
N SER A 338 2.27 41.03 -18.22
CA SER A 338 3.33 41.56 -17.36
C SER A 338 3.60 40.59 -16.21
N SER A 339 4.78 39.98 -16.20
CA SER A 339 5.33 39.17 -15.12
C SER A 339 6.69 39.73 -14.70
N SER A 340 7.01 39.62 -13.41
CA SER A 340 8.30 40.09 -12.88
C SER A 340 9.37 38.99 -12.81
N TYR A 341 9.03 37.76 -13.19
CA TYR A 341 9.87 36.58 -13.00
C TYR A 341 10.32 35.96 -14.32
N GLY A 342 11.47 35.28 -14.28
CA GLY A 342 12.00 34.58 -15.45
C GLY A 342 11.18 33.33 -15.79
N LEU A 343 10.97 33.07 -17.08
CA LEU A 343 10.24 31.88 -17.55
C LEU A 343 10.88 30.56 -17.07
N SER A 344 12.22 30.52 -16.96
CA SER A 344 12.93 29.36 -16.43
C SER A 344 12.66 29.15 -14.94
N GLU A 345 12.63 30.22 -14.14
CA GLU A 345 12.38 30.12 -12.70
C GLU A 345 10.97 29.58 -12.43
N LEU A 346 9.98 30.08 -13.15
CA LEU A 346 8.60 29.60 -13.10
C LEU A 346 8.50 28.15 -13.55
N ASN A 347 9.15 27.80 -14.65
CA ASN A 347 9.17 26.43 -15.18
C ASN A 347 9.75 25.44 -14.17
N ASP A 348 10.86 25.78 -13.53
CA ASP A 348 11.54 24.90 -12.58
C ASP A 348 10.73 24.75 -11.29
N ALA A 349 10.13 25.84 -10.80
CA ALA A 349 9.24 25.79 -9.64
C ALA A 349 7.98 24.94 -9.91
N LEU A 350 7.36 25.06 -11.08
CA LEU A 350 6.21 24.23 -11.47
C LEU A 350 6.60 22.76 -11.65
N ALA A 351 7.77 22.47 -12.21
CA ALA A 351 8.28 21.11 -12.32
C ALA A 351 8.44 20.46 -10.92
N ASN A 352 9.04 21.18 -9.97
CA ASN A 352 9.19 20.73 -8.59
C ASN A 352 7.82 20.56 -7.91
N ALA A 353 6.90 21.50 -8.09
CA ALA A 353 5.54 21.39 -7.56
C ALA A 353 4.80 20.16 -8.11
N SER A 354 4.83 19.95 -9.43
CA SER A 354 4.17 18.81 -10.08
C SER A 354 4.72 17.45 -9.63
N SER A 355 5.95 17.43 -9.11
CA SER A 355 6.64 16.24 -8.62
C SER A 355 6.55 16.09 -7.09
N SER A 356 5.86 16.99 -6.38
CA SER A 356 5.90 17.04 -4.92
C SER A 356 5.15 15.89 -4.25
N PHE A 357 4.07 15.43 -4.86
CA PHE A 357 3.22 14.32 -4.39
C PHE A 357 2.81 13.43 -5.55
N THR A 358 3.78 13.05 -6.39
CA THR A 358 3.51 12.22 -7.58
C THR A 358 2.83 10.94 -7.16
N ASP A 359 1.73 10.57 -7.82
CA ASP A 359 0.91 9.39 -7.49
C ASP A 359 0.29 9.38 -6.07
N GLY A 360 0.37 10.48 -5.32
CA GLY A 360 -0.07 10.54 -3.92
C GLY A 360 0.98 9.99 -2.94
N ASP A 361 2.23 9.83 -3.38
CA ASP A 361 3.34 9.34 -2.56
C ASP A 361 3.96 10.44 -1.67
N THR A 362 4.93 10.05 -0.85
CA THR A 362 5.62 10.90 0.14
C THR A 362 6.17 12.21 -0.45
N SER A 363 5.95 13.31 0.26
CA SER A 363 6.39 14.66 -0.09
C SER A 363 7.86 14.75 -0.51
N SER A 364 8.13 15.42 -1.63
CA SER A 364 9.51 15.80 -2.02
C SER A 364 10.14 16.86 -1.09
N GLY A 365 9.32 17.49 -0.24
CA GLY A 365 9.69 18.60 0.64
C GLY A 365 9.64 19.97 -0.05
N PHE A 366 9.31 20.07 -1.34
CA PHE A 366 9.18 21.36 -2.04
C PHE A 366 7.90 22.12 -1.66
N LEU A 367 6.79 21.41 -1.46
CA LEU A 367 5.56 21.94 -0.88
C LEU A 367 5.47 21.50 0.58
N ALA A 368 5.28 22.46 1.48
CA ALA A 368 5.13 22.22 2.91
C ALA A 368 3.78 21.55 3.18
N CYS A 369 3.82 20.49 3.97
CA CYS A 369 2.64 19.95 4.64
C CYS A 369 2.20 20.96 5.71
N PRO A 370 0.88 21.26 5.83
CA PRO A 370 0.41 22.25 6.79
C PRO A 370 0.59 21.85 8.27
#